data_AF-A0A401TQ60-F1
#
_entry.id   AF-A0A401TQ60-F1
#
_cell.length_a   1.000
_cell.length_b   1.000
_cell.length_c   1.000
_cell.angle_alpha   90.00
_cell.angle_beta   90.00
_cell.angle_gamma   90.00
#
_symmetry.space_group_name_H-M   'P 1'
#
loop_
_entity.id
_entity.type
_entity.pdbx_description
1 polymer ?
#
loop_
_entity_poly.entity_id
_entity_poly.type
_entity_poly.pdbx_seq_one_letter_code
_entity_poly.pdbx_strand_id
1 'polypeptide(L)' 'RDIIGLAETGSGKTGAFALPILQALLEKPQRLFALVLTPTRELAFQISEQFEALGSSIGVKSGEY' A
#
# COMPACT_ATOMS: atom_id res chain seq x y z
N ARG A 1 -7.74 -12.75 7.05
CA ARG A 1 -6.83 -13.92 6.99
C ARG A 1 -5.44 -13.35 6.90
N ASP A 2 -4.53 -13.83 7.72
CA ASP A 2 -3.17 -13.31 7.73
C ASP A 2 -2.38 -14.01 6.62
N ILE A 3 -1.51 -13.26 5.95
CA ILE A 3 -0.80 -13.71 4.75
C ILE A 3 0.68 -13.45 4.94
N ILE A 4 1.51 -14.42 4.58
CA ILE A 4 2.96 -14.29 4.47
C ILE A 4 3.32 -14.43 2.99
N GLY A 5 3.90 -13.39 2.41
CA GLY A 5 4.36 -13.39 1.02
C GLY A 5 5.88 -13.46 0.94
N LEU A 6 6.41 -14.49 0.28
CA LEU A 6 7.81 -14.57 -0.13
C LEU A 6 7.88 -14.43 -1.64
N ALA A 7 8.65 -13.46 -2.13
CA ALA A 7 8.92 -13.31 -3.56
C ALA A 7 10.23 -12.55 -3.76
N GLU A 8 10.68 -12.40 -4.99
CA GLU A 8 11.87 -11.62 -5.37
C GLU A 8 11.54 -10.14 -5.60
N THR A 9 12.53 -9.26 -5.62
CA THR A 9 12.32 -7.84 -5.99
C THR A 9 11.80 -7.75 -7.43
N GLY A 10 10.88 -6.81 -7.70
CA GLY A 10 10.27 -6.67 -9.04
C GLY A 10 9.10 -7.61 -9.33
N SER A 11 8.76 -8.54 -8.42
CA SER A 11 7.62 -9.48 -8.59
C SER A 11 6.23 -8.89 -8.30
N GLY A 12 6.12 -7.59 -8.04
CA GLY A 12 4.84 -6.94 -7.76
C GLY A 12 4.31 -7.11 -6.33
N LYS A 13 5.17 -7.44 -5.35
CA LYS A 13 4.78 -7.58 -3.93
C LYS A 13 4.00 -6.38 -3.39
N THR A 14 4.38 -5.16 -3.76
CA THR A 14 3.69 -3.95 -3.33
C THR A 14 2.24 -3.93 -3.79
N GLY A 15 1.98 -4.23 -5.07
CA GLY A 15 0.61 -4.35 -5.59
C GLY A 15 -0.18 -5.47 -4.92
N ALA A 16 0.47 -6.58 -4.58
CA ALA A 16 -0.18 -7.74 -3.97
C ALA A 16 -0.82 -7.42 -2.60
N PHE A 17 -0.25 -6.51 -1.81
CA PHE A 17 -0.90 -6.02 -0.59
C PHE A 17 -1.61 -4.67 -0.76
N ALA A 18 -1.17 -3.80 -1.66
CA ALA A 18 -1.79 -2.49 -1.88
C ALA A 18 -3.19 -2.60 -2.48
N LEU A 19 -3.37 -3.41 -3.53
CA LEU A 19 -4.67 -3.57 -4.20
C LEU A 19 -5.80 -4.04 -3.26
N PRO A 20 -5.63 -5.11 -2.46
CA PRO A 20 -6.70 -5.51 -1.54
C PRO A 20 -6.94 -4.46 -0.43
N ILE A 21 -5.92 -3.72 0.02
CA ILE A 21 -6.10 -2.62 0.97
C ILE A 21 -6.93 -1.48 0.35
N LEU A 22 -6.59 -1.07 -0.88
CA LEU A 22 -7.30 -0.01 -1.60
C LEU A 22 -8.74 -0.41 -1.92
N GLN A 23 -8.96 -1.67 -2.32
CA GLN A 23 -10.30 -2.21 -2.54
C GLN A 23 -11.14 -2.18 -1.26
N ALA A 24 -10.58 -2.61 -0.12
CA ALA A 24 -11.30 -2.57 1.14
C ALA A 24 -11.58 -1.13 1.61
N LEU A 25 -10.66 -0.21 1.36
CA LEU A 25 -10.86 1.22 1.64
C LEU A 25 -11.95 1.84 0.77
N LEU A 26 -12.06 1.43 -0.51
CA LEU A 26 -13.13 1.84 -1.40
C LEU A 26 -14.51 1.42 -0.90
N GLU A 27 -14.64 0.17 -0.44
CA GLU A 27 -15.89 -0.36 0.08
C GLU A 27 -16.28 0.31 1.40
N LYS A 28 -15.30 0.67 2.24
CA LYS A 28 -15.50 1.29 3.55
C LYS A 28 -14.50 2.42 3.81
N PRO A 29 -14.78 3.64 3.30
CA PRO A 29 -13.87 4.77 3.45
C PRO A 29 -13.61 5.11 4.93
N GLN A 30 -12.34 5.05 5.35
CA GLN A 30 -11.93 5.35 6.71
C GLN A 30 -10.56 6.04 6.70
N ARG A 31 -10.37 7.02 7.60
CA ARG A 31 -9.04 7.59 7.84
C ARG A 31 -8.17 6.61 8.62
N LEU A 32 -6.86 6.65 8.38
CA LEU A 32 -5.86 5.80 9.06
C LEU A 32 -6.22 4.30 8.96
N PHE A 33 -6.52 3.84 7.74
CA PHE A 33 -7.04 2.50 7.48
C PHE A 33 -5.97 1.40 7.48
N ALA A 34 -4.75 1.71 7.03
CA ALA A 34 -3.66 0.76 6.92
C ALA A 34 -2.33 1.37 7.40
N LEU A 35 -1.46 0.52 7.95
CA LEU A 35 -0.09 0.85 8.32
C LEU A 35 0.85 -0.12 7.60
N VAL A 36 1.78 0.42 6.82
CA VAL A 36 2.83 -0.36 6.16
C VAL A 36 4.15 -0.05 6.84
N LEU A 37 4.80 -1.09 7.40
CA LEU A 37 6.11 -0.98 8.03
C LEU A 37 7.18 -1.48 7.07
N THR A 38 8.29 -0.76 6.99
CA THR A 38 9.40 -1.06 6.08
C THR A 38 10.72 -0.64 6.74
N PRO A 39 11.84 -1.34 6.47
CA PRO A 39 13.08 -1.12 7.21
C PRO A 39 13.79 0.20 6.88
N THR A 40 13.49 0.85 5.75
CA THR A 40 14.18 2.09 5.34
C THR A 40 13.20 3.15 4.81
N ARG A 41 13.60 4.43 4.90
CA ARG A 41 12.79 5.56 4.43
C ARG A 41 12.61 5.53 2.90
N GLU A 42 13.64 5.10 2.18
CA GLU A 42 13.64 4.99 0.73
C GLU A 42 12.59 3.98 0.26
N LEU A 43 12.49 2.84 0.96
CA LEU A 43 11.45 1.85 0.66
C LEU A 43 10.05 2.37 1.04
N ALA A 44 9.93 3.17 2.10
CA ALA A 44 8.65 3.78 2.47
C ALA A 44 8.16 4.72 1.36
N PHE A 45 9.06 5.55 0.83
CA PHE A 45 8.76 6.45 -0.28
C PHE A 45 8.34 5.68 -1.54
N GLN A 46 9.11 4.67 -1.94
CA GLN A 46 8.76 3.82 -3.08
C GLN A 46 7.38 3.15 -2.92
N ILE A 47 7.07 2.65 -1.72
CA ILE A 47 5.75 2.07 -1.45
C ILE A 47 4.66 3.15 -1.52
N SER A 48 4.88 4.33 -0.95
CA SER A 48 3.96 5.47 -0.99
C SER A 48 3.59 5.84 -2.43
N GLU A 49 4.58 6.00 -3.30
CA GLU A 49 4.37 6.29 -4.73
C GLU A 49 3.51 5.22 -5.41
N GLN A 50 3.69 3.93 -5.06
CA GLN A 50 2.84 2.86 -5.60
C GLN A 50 1.40 2.95 -5.11
N PHE A 51 1.18 3.28 -3.83
CA PHE A 51 -0.17 3.49 -3.29
C PHE A 51 -0.87 4.67 -3.95
N GLU A 52 -0.16 5.77 -4.18
CA GLU A 52 -0.71 6.94 -4.87
C GLU A 52 -1.00 6.65 -6.33
N ALA A 53 -0.10 5.96 -7.05
CA ALA A 53 -0.32 5.58 -8.44
C ALA A 53 -1.55 4.67 -8.58
N LEU A 54 -1.63 3.61 -7.77
CA LEU A 54 -2.73 2.64 -7.80
C LEU A 54 -4.05 3.24 -7.27
N GLY A 55 -3.98 4.10 -6.26
CA GLY A 55 -5.12 4.74 -5.59
C GLY A 55 -5.53 6.10 -6.17
N SER A 56 -4.87 6.56 -7.23
CA SER A 56 -5.07 7.90 -7.82
C SER A 56 -6.52 8.18 -8.21
N SER A 57 -7.23 7.17 -8.72
CA SER A 57 -8.62 7.28 -9.15
C SER A 57 -9.63 7.42 -8.00
N ILE A 58 -9.21 7.18 -6.76
CA ILE A 58 -10.10 7.10 -5.59
C ILE A 58 -9.72 8.07 -4.48
N GLY A 59 -8.75 8.95 -4.73
CA GLY A 59 -8.35 10.03 -3.82
C GLY A 59 -7.65 9.55 -2.55
N VAL A 60 -6.95 8.41 -2.61
CA VAL A 60 -6.14 7.91 -1.48
C VAL A 60 -5.05 8.91 -1.13
N LYS A 61 -4.81 9.08 0.16
CA LYS A 61 -3.69 9.87 0.69
C LYS A 61 -2.82 8.98 1.56
N SER A 62 -1.55 8.88 1.19
CA SER A 62 -0.46 8.40 2.04
C SER A 62 0.03 9.57 2.89
N GLY A 63 0.15 9.37 4.20
CA GLY A 63 0.82 10.33 5.08
C GLY A 63 2.31 10.01 5.15
N GLU A 64 3.16 11.01 4.99
CA GLU A 64 4.58 10.92 5.28
C GLU A 64 4.84 11.39 6.72
N TYR A 65 5.83 10.76 7.39
CA TYR A 65 6.39 11.25 8.65
C TYR A 65 7.49 12.29 8.37
#